data_AF-A0AAV5TA16-F1
#
_entry.id   AF-A0AAV5TA16-F1
#
_cell.length_a   1.000
_cell.length_b   1.000
_cell.length_c   1.000
_cell.angle_alpha   90.00
_cell.angle_beta   90.00
_cell.angle_gamma   90.00
#
_symmetry.space_group_name_H-M   'P 1'
#
loop_
_entity.id
_entity.type
_entity.pdbx_description
1 polymer ?
#
loop_
_entity_poly.entity_id
_entity_poly.type
_entity_poly.pdbx_seq_one_letter_code
_entity_poly.pdbx_strand_id
1 'polypeptide(L)'
;MLLFSRKISSQTGFHKTILLRGNHEAREINYTKGFRAELHRKFEKCQAKDLFDKFNDVFNHMPLSCVIGRRHLCVHGGISPRLTSLDAICRIPKPLERVDKNALGCDLLWADFKEELEGFEPNPDRDISIRFGMDVLEQTM
;
A
#
# COMPACT_ATOMS: atom_id res chain seq x y z
N MET A 1 -11.78 -1.63 12.66
CA MET A 1 -11.90 -3.02 13.15
C MET A 1 -12.79 -3.92 12.29
N LEU A 2 -13.94 -3.44 11.79
CA LEU A 2 -14.87 -4.25 10.98
C LEU A 2 -14.21 -4.99 9.79
N LEU A 3 -13.33 -4.33 9.04
CA LEU A 3 -12.64 -4.96 7.90
C LEU A 3 -11.70 -6.09 8.31
N PHE A 4 -11.01 -5.96 9.45
CA PHE A 4 -10.19 -7.04 10.00
C PHE A 4 -11.05 -8.20 10.50
N SER A 5 -12.18 -7.92 11.16
CA SER A 5 -13.15 -8.95 11.54
C SER A 5 -13.68 -9.70 10.33
N ARG A 6 -14.06 -8.97 9.26
CA ARG A 6 -14.47 -9.55 7.96
C ARG A 6 -13.37 -10.43 7.40
N LYS A 7 -12.13 -9.93 7.31
CA LYS A 7 -10.97 -10.68 6.83
C LYS A 7 -10.75 -12.00 7.59
N ILE A 8 -10.92 -12.00 8.90
CA ILE A 8 -10.80 -13.20 9.75
C ILE A 8 -11.97 -14.17 9.50
N SER A 9 -13.19 -13.65 9.32
CA SER A 9 -14.39 -14.46 9.07
C SER A 9 -14.48 -15.06 7.66
N SER A 10 -13.80 -14.47 6.67
CA SER A 10 -13.90 -14.87 5.26
C SER A 10 -12.53 -15.22 4.65
N GLN A 11 -11.83 -16.17 5.28
CA GLN A 11 -10.50 -16.58 4.83
C GLN A 11 -10.53 -17.50 3.59
N THR A 12 -11.64 -18.20 3.35
CA THR A 12 -11.82 -19.14 2.24
C THR A 12 -13.21 -18.99 1.60
N GLY A 13 -13.37 -19.51 0.37
CA GLY A 13 -14.65 -19.54 -0.34
C GLY A 13 -15.01 -18.28 -1.15
N PHE A 14 -16.25 -18.22 -1.63
CA PHE A 14 -16.76 -17.22 -2.58
C PHE A 14 -16.74 -15.78 -2.04
N HIS A 15 -16.74 -15.59 -0.72
CA HIS A 15 -16.75 -14.28 -0.06
C HIS A 15 -15.39 -13.85 0.48
N LYS A 16 -14.29 -14.44 -0.02
CA LYS A 16 -12.94 -14.15 0.45
C LYS A 16 -12.62 -12.66 0.34
N THR A 17 -12.34 -12.03 1.49
CA THR A 17 -11.94 -10.63 1.54
C THR A 17 -10.42 -10.50 1.48
N ILE A 18 -9.93 -9.63 0.59
CA ILE A 18 -8.51 -9.27 0.49
C ILE A 18 -8.41 -7.79 0.82
N LEU A 19 -7.50 -7.44 1.73
CA LEU A 19 -7.17 -6.06 2.07
C LEU A 19 -5.76 -5.82 1.56
N LEU A 20 -5.61 -4.84 0.65
CA LEU A 20 -4.32 -4.35 0.20
C LEU A 20 -3.88 -3.18 1.09
N ARG A 21 -2.58 -3.02 1.24
CA ARG A 21 -1.99 -1.87 1.93
C ARG A 21 -2.16 -0.63 1.06
N GLY A 22 -2.60 0.48 1.63
CA GLY A 22 -2.52 1.79 1.02
C GLY A 22 -1.35 2.61 1.58
N ASN A 23 -1.13 3.79 1.02
CA ASN A 23 -0.10 4.71 1.52
C ASN A 23 -0.41 5.25 2.92
N HIS A 24 -1.69 5.41 3.26
CA HIS A 24 -2.12 5.83 4.60
C HIS A 24 -1.87 4.76 5.67
N GLU A 25 -1.69 3.50 5.30
CA GLU A 25 -1.25 2.42 6.20
C GLU A 25 0.29 2.40 6.40
N ALA A 26 1.00 3.48 6.07
CA ALA A 26 2.37 3.72 6.50
C ALA A 26 2.40 4.47 7.85
N ARG A 27 3.31 4.08 8.75
CA ARG A 27 3.39 4.60 10.12
C ARG A 27 3.48 6.12 10.16
N GLU A 28 4.34 6.72 9.35
CA GLU A 28 4.51 8.18 9.33
C GLU A 28 3.25 8.92 8.86
N ILE A 29 2.51 8.32 7.93
CA ILE A 29 1.28 8.90 7.40
C ILE A 29 0.14 8.76 8.41
N ASN A 30 -0.11 7.56 8.95
CA ASN A 30 -1.17 7.39 9.94
C ASN A 30 -0.86 8.07 11.29
N TYR A 31 0.41 8.34 11.59
CA TYR A 31 0.81 9.15 12.74
C TYR A 31 0.35 10.60 12.59
N THR A 32 0.56 11.19 11.40
CA THR A 32 0.30 12.61 11.14
C THR A 32 -1.13 12.89 10.63
N LYS A 33 -1.74 11.96 9.91
CA LYS A 33 -3.06 12.10 9.26
C LYS A 33 -4.24 11.66 10.13
N GLY A 34 -4.10 11.75 11.45
CA GLY A 34 -5.21 11.67 12.40
C GLY A 34 -5.56 10.29 12.97
N PHE A 35 -5.06 9.18 12.41
CA PHE A 35 -5.36 7.84 12.97
C PHE A 35 -4.84 7.69 14.40
N ARG A 36 -3.60 8.13 14.68
CA ARG A 36 -3.06 8.13 16.04
C ARG A 36 -3.88 9.01 16.99
N ALA A 37 -4.28 10.20 16.54
CA ALA A 37 -5.09 11.12 17.34
C ALA A 37 -6.46 10.50 17.67
N GLU A 38 -7.07 9.82 16.71
CA GLU A 38 -8.34 9.10 16.88
C GLU A 38 -8.24 7.96 17.90
N LEU A 39 -7.12 7.22 17.91
CA LEU A 39 -6.86 6.20 18.95
C LEU A 39 -6.74 6.84 20.33
N HIS A 40 -5.99 7.94 20.46
CA HIS A 40 -5.85 8.66 21.73
C HIS A 40 -7.15 9.29 22.22
N ARG A 41 -8.07 9.63 21.31
CA ARG A 41 -9.40 10.16 21.65
C ARG A 41 -10.35 9.07 22.16
N LYS A 42 -10.19 7.83 21.70
CA LYS A 42 -11.10 6.71 21.96
C LYS A 42 -10.66 5.78 23.08
N PHE A 43 -9.37 5.73 23.39
CA PHE A 43 -8.79 4.75 24.31
C PHE A 43 -7.84 5.43 25.31
N GLU A 44 -7.67 4.78 26.46
CA GLU A 44 -6.70 5.20 27.48
C GLU A 44 -5.28 5.32 26.90
N LYS A 45 -4.48 6.24 27.43
CA LYS A 45 -3.18 6.64 26.84
C LYS A 45 -2.27 5.46 26.50
N CYS A 46 -2.10 4.52 27.44
CA CYS A 46 -1.25 3.33 27.25
C CYS A 46 -1.85 2.36 26.22
N GLN A 47 -3.17 2.19 26.23
CA GLN A 47 -3.89 1.32 25.29
C GLN A 47 -3.88 1.89 23.88
N ALA A 48 -4.09 3.21 23.71
CA ALA A 48 -4.03 3.89 22.42
C ALA A 48 -2.65 3.71 21.76
N LYS A 49 -1.56 3.81 22.55
CA LYS A 49 -0.20 3.55 22.07
C LYS A 49 -0.01 2.10 21.64
N ASP A 50 -0.39 1.14 22.49
CA ASP A 50 -0.28 -0.29 22.19
C ASP A 50 -1.09 -0.68 20.94
N LEU A 51 -2.32 -0.16 20.80
CA LEU A 51 -3.13 -0.35 19.60
C LEU A 51 -2.46 0.25 18.36
N PHE A 52 -1.91 1.47 18.45
CA PHE A 52 -1.21 2.09 17.33
C PHE A 52 -0.02 1.25 16.87
N ASP A 53 0.77 0.73 17.82
CA ASP A 53 1.91 -0.14 17.53
C ASP A 53 1.45 -1.45 16.85
N LYS A 54 0.40 -2.09 17.38
CA LYS A 54 -0.19 -3.32 16.82
C LYS A 54 -0.80 -3.13 15.43
N PHE A 55 -1.51 -2.03 15.19
CA PHE A 55 -2.05 -1.75 13.85
C PHE A 55 -0.94 -1.57 12.82
N ASN A 56 0.13 -0.86 13.18
CA ASN A 56 1.28 -0.68 12.29
C ASN A 56 2.00 -2.00 12.01
N ASP A 57 2.14 -2.89 12.99
CA ASP A 57 2.67 -4.23 12.76
C ASP A 57 1.82 -5.01 11.73
N VAL A 58 0.49 -4.97 11.87
CA VAL A 58 -0.42 -5.59 10.87
C VAL A 58 -0.24 -4.94 9.49
N PHE A 59 -0.22 -3.61 9.42
CA PHE A 59 -0.05 -2.87 8.16
C PHE A 59 1.26 -3.22 7.46
N ASN A 60 2.34 -3.41 8.21
CA ASN A 60 3.65 -3.78 7.67
C ASN A 60 3.66 -5.17 7.00
N HIS A 61 2.69 -6.02 7.33
CA HIS A 61 2.52 -7.36 6.75
C HIS A 61 1.45 -7.42 5.66
N MET A 62 0.69 -6.34 5.43
CA MET A 62 -0.37 -6.34 4.43
C MET A 62 0.18 -6.57 3.01
N PRO A 63 -0.56 -7.27 2.13
CA PRO A 63 -0.21 -7.41 0.72
C PRO A 63 -0.16 -6.04 0.01
N LEU A 64 0.81 -5.84 -0.87
CA LEU A 64 0.96 -4.62 -1.68
C LEU A 64 0.18 -4.68 -3.00
N SER A 65 -0.11 -5.89 -3.48
CA SER A 65 -0.84 -6.11 -4.71
C SER A 65 -1.72 -7.35 -4.65
N CYS A 66 -2.64 -7.47 -5.60
CA CYS A 66 -3.34 -8.71 -5.91
C CYS A 66 -3.52 -8.86 -7.42
N VAL A 67 -3.64 -10.10 -7.91
CA VAL A 67 -3.99 -10.36 -9.30
C VAL A 67 -5.39 -10.97 -9.36
N ILE A 68 -6.31 -10.29 -10.05
CA ILE A 68 -7.69 -10.73 -10.23
C ILE A 68 -7.82 -11.43 -11.58
N GLY A 69 -8.38 -12.64 -11.56
CA GLY A 69 -8.69 -13.41 -12.77
C GLY A 69 -7.48 -13.68 -13.67
N ARG A 70 -6.26 -13.69 -13.10
CA ARG A 70 -4.97 -13.80 -13.81
C ARG A 70 -4.74 -12.74 -14.89
N ARG A 71 -5.46 -11.61 -14.82
CA ARG A 71 -5.45 -10.58 -15.87
C ARG A 71 -5.23 -9.17 -15.33
N HIS A 72 -5.74 -8.87 -14.14
CA HIS A 72 -5.71 -7.50 -13.62
C HIS A 72 -4.84 -7.43 -12.37
N LEU A 73 -3.75 -6.66 -12.45
CA LEU A 73 -2.95 -6.31 -11.29
C LEU A 73 -3.63 -5.14 -10.55
N CYS A 74 -3.91 -5.32 -9.27
CA CYS A 74 -4.44 -4.29 -8.39
C CYS A 74 -3.36 -3.87 -7.41
N VAL A 75 -3.08 -2.58 -7.36
CA VAL A 75 -2.16 -1.90 -6.44
C VAL A 75 -2.84 -0.63 -5.92
N HIS A 76 -2.27 0.03 -4.91
CA HIS A 76 -2.88 1.25 -4.38
C HIS A 76 -2.52 2.50 -5.20
N GLY A 77 -1.24 2.68 -5.48
CA GLY A 77 -0.74 3.81 -6.29
C GLY A 77 -0.72 3.44 -7.76
N GLY A 78 0.40 2.89 -8.22
CA GLY A 78 0.54 2.52 -9.63
C GLY A 78 1.79 1.70 -9.92
N ILE A 79 2.28 1.84 -11.15
CA ILE A 79 3.39 1.05 -11.68
C ILE A 79 4.76 1.68 -11.40
N SER A 80 5.79 0.87 -11.46
CA SER A 80 7.17 1.24 -11.14
C SER A 80 8.10 0.85 -12.28
N PRO A 81 9.17 1.62 -12.58
CA PRO A 81 10.22 1.20 -13.51
C PRO A 81 10.96 -0.05 -13.00
N ARG A 82 10.83 -0.36 -11.71
CA ARG A 82 11.39 -1.57 -11.08
C ARG A 82 10.46 -2.77 -11.12
N LEU A 83 9.22 -2.60 -11.60
CA LEU A 83 8.25 -3.68 -11.73
C LEU A 83 8.54 -4.49 -13.01
N THR A 84 9.55 -5.35 -12.94
CA THR A 84 9.96 -6.19 -14.09
C THR A 84 9.16 -7.49 -14.19
N SER A 85 8.53 -7.92 -13.10
CA SER A 85 7.70 -9.13 -13.04
C SER A 85 6.84 -9.12 -11.77
N LEU A 86 5.77 -9.93 -11.74
CA LEU A 86 4.99 -10.14 -10.52
C LEU A 86 5.83 -10.71 -9.37
N ASP A 87 6.83 -11.53 -9.70
CA ASP A 87 7.78 -12.09 -8.72
C ASP A 87 8.62 -11.00 -8.04
N ALA A 88 8.87 -9.86 -8.71
CA ALA A 88 9.55 -8.73 -8.10
C ALA A 88 8.76 -8.19 -6.89
N ILE A 89 7.43 -8.16 -6.98
CA ILE A 89 6.55 -7.77 -5.85
C ILE A 89 6.64 -8.81 -4.73
N CYS A 90 6.63 -10.11 -5.07
CA CYS A 90 6.73 -11.20 -4.09
C CYS A 90 8.05 -11.21 -3.30
N ARG A 91 9.12 -10.66 -3.88
CA ARG A 91 10.45 -10.55 -3.25
C ARG A 91 10.60 -9.37 -2.29
N ILE A 92 9.61 -8.47 -2.22
CA ILE A 92 9.63 -7.37 -1.25
C ILE A 92 9.58 -7.96 0.17
N PRO A 93 10.60 -7.71 1.01
CA PRO A 93 10.65 -8.29 2.34
C PRO A 93 9.51 -7.74 3.22
N LYS A 94 8.98 -8.63 4.07
CA LYS A 94 8.03 -8.28 5.12
C LYS A 94 8.67 -8.57 6.49
N PRO A 95 8.43 -7.74 7.52
CA PRO A 95 7.61 -6.53 7.51
C PRO A 95 8.22 -5.39 6.69
N LEU A 96 7.38 -4.68 5.92
CA LEU A 96 7.80 -3.47 5.22
C LEU A 96 7.53 -2.24 6.10
N GLU A 97 8.38 -1.99 7.09
CA GLU A 97 8.17 -0.88 8.03
C GLU A 97 8.40 0.50 7.39
N ARG A 98 9.52 0.61 6.66
CA ARG A 98 9.97 1.82 5.98
C ARG A 98 9.73 1.70 4.48
N VAL A 99 8.55 2.13 4.06
CA VAL A 99 8.15 2.13 2.63
C VAL A 99 9.13 2.94 1.78
N ASP A 100 9.64 4.06 2.29
CA ASP A 100 10.63 4.94 1.64
C ASP A 100 11.96 4.25 1.34
N LYS A 101 12.26 3.14 2.03
CA LYS A 101 13.50 2.36 1.83
C LYS A 101 13.36 1.23 0.83
N ASN A 102 12.14 0.94 0.37
CA ASN A 102 11.91 -0.02 -0.70
C ASN A 102 11.26 0.70 -1.89
N ALA A 103 12.07 1.00 -2.90
CA ALA A 103 11.62 1.86 -3.99
C ALA A 103 10.46 1.26 -4.81
N LEU A 104 10.42 -0.06 -5.04
CA LEU A 104 9.28 -0.72 -5.67
C LEU A 104 8.02 -0.66 -4.78
N GLY A 105 8.15 -0.99 -3.49
CA GLY A 105 7.05 -0.92 -2.53
C GLY A 105 6.53 0.51 -2.34
N CYS A 106 7.39 1.51 -2.43
CA CYS A 106 7.02 2.92 -2.43
C CYS A 106 6.17 3.25 -3.65
N ASP A 107 6.63 2.92 -4.85
CA ASP A 107 5.90 3.23 -6.08
C ASP A 107 4.54 2.52 -6.15
N LEU A 108 4.46 1.25 -5.73
CA LEU A 108 3.19 0.50 -5.65
C LEU A 108 2.15 1.16 -4.73
N LEU A 109 2.59 1.97 -3.77
CA LEU A 109 1.73 2.68 -2.82
C LEU A 109 1.52 4.17 -3.18
N TRP A 110 2.40 4.78 -3.97
CA TRP A 110 2.43 6.24 -4.11
C TRP A 110 2.54 6.76 -5.55
N ALA A 111 2.78 5.89 -6.54
CA ALA A 111 2.86 6.34 -7.92
C ALA A 111 1.51 6.86 -8.41
N ASP A 112 1.52 7.97 -9.15
CA ASP A 112 0.32 8.56 -9.75
C ASP A 112 0.40 8.51 -11.28
N PHE A 113 -0.74 8.32 -11.94
CA PHE A 113 -0.83 8.39 -13.40
C PHE A 113 -0.89 9.85 -13.89
N LYS A 114 -0.23 10.14 -15.01
CA LYS A 114 -0.29 11.46 -15.69
C LYS A 114 -0.44 11.27 -17.19
N GLU A 115 -1.57 11.70 -17.74
CA GLU A 115 -1.96 11.42 -19.13
C GLU A 115 -1.00 12.00 -20.18
N GLU A 116 -0.53 13.23 -19.97
CA GLU A 116 0.36 13.94 -20.91
C GLU A 116 1.85 13.60 -20.73
N LEU A 117 2.18 12.65 -19.85
CA LEU A 117 3.55 12.22 -19.60
C LEU A 117 3.90 11.06 -20.53
N GLU A 118 5.14 11.07 -21.03
CA GLU A 118 5.77 9.91 -21.66
C GLU A 118 6.83 9.34 -20.69
N GLY A 119 6.75 8.04 -20.39
CA GLY A 119 7.66 7.37 -19.48
C GLY A 119 7.39 7.67 -18.00
N PHE A 120 8.47 7.85 -17.23
CA PHE A 120 8.43 8.07 -15.79
C PHE A 120 9.07 9.42 -15.41
N GLU A 121 8.49 10.12 -14.44
CA GLU A 121 9.08 11.32 -13.83
C GLU A 121 8.96 11.26 -12.29
N PRO A 122 9.80 11.98 -11.52
CA PRO A 122 9.58 12.17 -10.09
C PRO A 122 8.21 12.81 -9.80
N ASN A 123 7.57 12.45 -8.68
CA ASN A 123 6.25 12.98 -8.33
C ASN A 123 6.32 14.18 -7.35
N PRO A 124 6.28 15.43 -7.82
CA PRO A 124 6.36 16.60 -6.95
C PRO A 124 5.13 16.78 -6.04
N ASP A 125 3.96 16.27 -6.40
CA ASP A 125 2.76 16.44 -5.55
C ASP A 125 2.79 15.55 -4.30
N ARG A 126 3.63 14.50 -4.31
CA ARG A 126 3.77 13.54 -3.21
C ARG A 126 5.07 13.71 -2.43
N ASP A 127 6.02 14.48 -2.97
CA ASP A 127 7.41 14.59 -2.50
C ASP A 127 8.14 13.24 -2.34
N ILE A 128 7.60 12.19 -2.95
CA ILE A 128 8.09 10.81 -2.93
C ILE A 128 7.53 10.09 -4.15
N SER A 129 8.12 8.96 -4.54
CA SER A 129 7.64 8.16 -5.68
C SER A 129 7.75 8.92 -7.02
N ILE A 130 6.99 8.44 -7.99
CA ILE A 130 7.05 8.80 -9.40
C ILE A 130 5.65 8.99 -9.98
N ARG A 131 5.58 9.60 -11.16
CA ARG A 131 4.44 9.53 -12.06
C ARG A 131 4.79 8.72 -13.30
N PHE A 132 3.77 8.20 -13.96
CA PHE A 132 3.92 7.41 -15.18
C PHE A 132 2.86 7.77 -16.23
N GLY A 133 3.27 7.67 -17.49
CA GLY A 133 2.45 7.92 -18.67
C GLY A 133 1.60 6.75 -19.14
N MET A 134 0.78 6.98 -20.17
CA MET A 134 -0.01 5.93 -20.83
C MET A 134 0.87 4.91 -21.54
N ASP A 135 1.97 5.36 -22.14
CA ASP A 135 2.93 4.50 -22.83
C ASP A 135 3.48 3.40 -21.91
N VAL A 136 3.75 3.74 -20.65
CA VAL A 136 4.23 2.79 -19.65
C VAL A 136 3.15 1.75 -19.31
N LEU A 137 1.89 2.18 -19.20
CA LEU A 137 0.77 1.27 -18.95
C LEU A 137 0.61 0.28 -20.10
N GLU A 138 0.65 0.75 -21.34
CA GLU A 138 0.52 -0.09 -22.54
C GLU A 138 1.65 -1.11 -22.67
N GLN A 139 2.87 -0.77 -22.26
CA GLN A 139 4.02 -1.70 -22.27
C GLN A 139 3.99 -2.73 -21.13
N THR A 140 3.32 -2.42 -20.03
CA THR A 140 3.28 -3.26 -18.82
C THR A 140 2.10 -4.24 -18.82
N MET A 141 1.10 -4.02 -19.68
CA MET A 141 -0.08 -4.88 -19.88
C MET A 141 0.18 -6.01 -20.89
#